data_AF-A0A7X9JD21-F1
#
_entry.id   AF-A0A7X9JD21-F1
#
_cell.length_a   1.000
_cell.length_b   1.000
_cell.length_c   1.000
_cell.angle_alpha   90.00
_cell.angle_beta   90.00
_cell.angle_gamma   90.00
#
_symmetry.space_group_name_H-M   'P 1'
#
loop_
_entity.id
_entity.type
_entity.pdbx_description
1 polymer ?
#
loop_
_entity_poly.entity_id
_entity_poly.type
_entity_poly.pdbx_seq_one_letter_code
_entity_poly.pdbx_strand_id
1 'polypeptide(L)'
;KADGTYEKLKKHNVDTGMGLERTLYVISGKQNVFETELFQPIFAKIFEIAGKNCESEAKSCRIIADHIKAATFIISEGVVPANVGRGYVLRRLIRRAVRYGKLLGIEKNFAKEIAQVVVDMYKDFYKELKDNKEKIFEELEKEEEKFKRTLEQGLRIMEKIKWLPVRKKGGWKKGEYMNKVDAKIAFDLYQTYGFPLELIQEELEKKGMFVEIEEFKEEFKKHQELSKTASAGMFKGGLQDTSEQTVKLHTAAHLMLAALRQVLGNHVVQKGSNITPERLRFDFSHPEKMTEEQKTKVQQLVNAAIEAKLDVIKEEMTLDEAREKNAMGIFDSKYGEKVTVYSIVNDAGEIVSREICGGPHVKNTGELGHFKLVKEESSSAGVRRIKAVLE
;
A
#
# COMPACT_ATOMS: atom_id res chain seq x y z
N LYS A 1 -25.40 17.25 -9.27
CA LYS A 1 -25.89 16.10 -10.05
C LYS A 1 -24.70 15.26 -10.52
N ALA A 2 -24.91 14.01 -10.94
CA ALA A 2 -23.82 13.08 -11.32
C ALA A 2 -23.00 13.55 -12.54
N ASP A 3 -23.54 14.51 -13.31
CA ASP A 3 -22.93 15.19 -14.44
C ASP A 3 -22.08 16.42 -14.06
N GLY A 4 -21.89 16.69 -12.76
CA GLY A 4 -21.15 17.85 -12.26
C GLY A 4 -21.93 19.16 -12.26
N THR A 5 -23.21 19.16 -12.67
CA THR A 5 -24.06 20.36 -12.60
C THR A 5 -24.58 20.58 -11.18
N TYR A 6 -24.73 21.85 -10.81
CA TYR A 6 -25.26 22.25 -9.50
C TYR A 6 -26.74 22.61 -9.62
N GLU A 7 -27.54 22.20 -8.63
CA GLU A 7 -28.92 22.67 -8.46
C GLU A 7 -29.05 23.37 -7.11
N LYS A 8 -29.96 24.34 -7.05
CA LYS A 8 -30.14 25.15 -5.84
C LYS A 8 -30.80 24.30 -4.75
N LEU A 9 -30.12 24.14 -3.62
CA LEU A 9 -30.67 23.43 -2.46
C LEU A 9 -31.77 24.25 -1.78
N LYS A 10 -32.78 23.57 -1.24
CA LYS A 10 -33.87 24.22 -0.48
C LYS A 10 -33.38 24.90 0.80
N LYS A 11 -32.30 24.38 1.41
CA LYS A 11 -31.64 24.97 2.57
C LYS A 11 -30.31 25.57 2.11
N HIS A 12 -30.11 26.85 2.41
CA HIS A 12 -28.84 27.52 2.19
C HIS A 12 -28.03 27.48 3.49
N ASN A 13 -26.78 27.08 3.40
CA ASN A 13 -25.84 27.07 4.53
C ASN A 13 -24.78 28.13 4.29
N VAL A 14 -24.20 28.65 5.38
CA VAL A 14 -23.01 29.51 5.31
C VAL A 14 -21.79 28.62 5.56
N ASP A 15 -20.87 28.60 4.59
CA ASP A 15 -19.60 27.89 4.67
C ASP A 15 -18.47 28.93 4.76
N THR A 16 -17.89 29.09 5.96
CA THR A 16 -16.80 30.04 6.20
C THR A 16 -15.51 29.31 6.52
N GLY A 17 -14.39 29.82 6.00
CA GLY A 17 -13.06 29.37 6.39
C GLY A 17 -12.10 30.55 6.52
N MET A 18 -11.41 30.64 7.65
CA MET A 18 -10.33 31.60 7.88
C MET A 18 -9.05 30.83 8.17
N GLY A 19 -8.09 30.86 7.23
CA GLY A 19 -6.86 30.09 7.34
C GLY A 19 -5.94 30.67 8.42
N LEU A 20 -5.71 29.92 9.50
CA LEU A 20 -4.92 30.36 10.65
C LEU A 20 -3.52 30.83 10.27
N GLU A 21 -2.78 30.05 9.48
CA GLU A 21 -1.43 30.39 9.03
C GLU A 21 -1.43 31.68 8.20
N ARG A 22 -2.49 31.89 7.41
CA ARG A 22 -2.63 33.11 6.58
C ARG A 22 -2.91 34.33 7.44
N THR A 23 -3.86 34.21 8.35
CA THR A 23 -4.16 35.27 9.31
C THR A 23 -2.91 35.63 10.12
N LEU A 24 -2.18 34.62 10.60
CA LEU A 24 -0.97 34.81 11.39
C LEU A 24 0.12 35.59 10.63
N TYR A 25 0.46 35.22 9.39
CA TYR A 25 1.52 35.94 8.68
C TYR A 25 1.12 37.39 8.39
N VAL A 26 -0.17 37.66 8.12
CA VAL A 26 -0.69 39.00 7.87
C VAL A 26 -0.57 39.87 9.12
N ILE A 27 -1.04 39.39 10.27
CA ILE A 27 -0.98 40.17 11.53
C ILE A 27 0.45 40.34 12.03
N SER A 28 1.33 39.37 11.76
CA SER A 28 2.74 39.40 12.16
C SER A 28 3.65 40.16 11.18
N GLY A 29 3.08 40.78 10.14
CA GLY A 29 3.83 41.59 9.16
C GLY A 29 4.88 40.80 8.35
N LYS A 30 4.68 39.49 8.18
CA LYS A 30 5.60 38.60 7.45
C LYS A 30 5.26 38.55 5.96
N GLN A 31 6.21 38.17 5.12
CA GLN A 31 6.00 38.11 3.67
C GLN A 31 5.30 36.83 3.21
N ASN A 32 5.37 35.75 4.00
CA ASN A 32 4.71 34.48 3.70
C ASN A 32 4.52 33.63 4.97
N VAL A 33 3.70 32.58 4.86
CA VAL A 33 3.37 31.65 5.97
C VAL A 33 4.59 30.98 6.60
N PHE A 34 5.67 30.77 5.85
CA PHE A 34 6.86 30.05 6.30
C PHE A 34 7.77 30.90 7.20
N GLU A 35 7.57 32.22 7.25
CA GLU A 35 8.29 33.13 8.14
C GLU A 35 7.66 33.22 9.54
N THR A 36 6.55 32.53 9.77
CA THR A 36 5.85 32.49 11.05
C THR A 36 6.50 31.49 12.02
N GLU A 37 6.26 31.70 13.31
CA GLU A 37 6.69 30.78 14.38
C GLU A 37 6.18 29.35 14.23
N LEU A 38 5.15 29.12 13.40
CA LEU A 38 4.64 27.78 13.09
C LEU A 38 5.60 26.94 12.22
N PHE A 39 6.62 27.55 11.62
CA PHE A 39 7.60 26.87 10.77
C PHE A 39 9.06 27.12 11.16
N GLN A 40 9.39 28.19 11.89
CA GLN A 40 10.78 28.52 12.25
C GLN A 40 11.52 27.37 12.97
N PRO A 41 10.94 26.68 13.98
CA PRO A 41 11.62 25.55 14.63
C PRO A 41 11.91 24.40 13.66
N ILE A 42 10.99 24.15 12.71
CA ILE A 42 11.14 23.11 11.69
C ILE A 42 12.28 23.47 10.73
N PHE A 43 12.35 24.72 10.28
CA PHE A 43 13.45 25.19 9.42
C PHE A 43 14.81 25.13 10.12
N ALA A 44 14.87 25.51 11.41
CA ALA A 44 16.10 25.41 12.19
C ALA A 44 16.61 23.96 12.21
N LYS A 45 15.72 22.98 12.39
CA LYS A 45 16.10 21.56 12.36
C LYS A 45 16.51 21.08 10.96
N ILE A 46 15.82 21.53 9.90
CA ILE A 46 16.22 21.23 8.51
C ILE A 46 17.63 21.78 8.24
N PHE A 47 17.91 23.01 8.67
CA PHE A 47 19.22 23.65 8.52
C PHE A 47 20.33 22.86 9.24
N GLU A 48 20.08 22.47 10.48
CA GLU A 48 20.99 21.65 11.29
C GLU A 48 21.36 20.34 10.57
N ILE A 49 20.35 19.65 10.00
CA ILE A 49 20.54 18.37 9.30
C ILE A 49 21.24 18.55 7.94
N ALA A 50 20.86 19.57 7.18
CA ALA A 50 21.36 19.79 5.82
C ALA A 50 22.77 20.44 5.80
N GLY A 51 23.16 21.15 6.86
CA GLY A 51 24.39 21.93 6.90
C GLY A 51 24.45 23.07 5.87
N LYS A 52 23.29 23.49 5.32
CA LYS A 52 23.16 24.54 4.29
C LYS A 52 22.02 25.48 4.64
N ASN A 53 22.21 26.78 4.35
CA ASN A 53 21.20 27.80 4.59
C ASN A 53 19.96 27.59 3.70
N CYS A 54 18.77 27.58 4.31
CA CYS A 54 17.50 27.47 3.63
C CYS A 54 17.14 28.70 2.78
N GLU A 55 17.87 29.83 2.89
CA GLU A 55 17.62 31.02 2.06
C GLU A 55 17.92 30.78 0.58
N SER A 56 19.01 30.08 0.23
CA SER A 56 19.34 29.75 -1.17
C SER A 56 18.47 28.63 -1.73
N GLU A 57 17.91 27.79 -0.86
CA GLU A 57 17.12 26.59 -1.19
C GLU A 57 15.70 26.65 -0.62
N ALA A 58 15.10 27.84 -0.61
CA ALA A 58 13.84 28.11 0.08
C ALA A 58 12.72 27.15 -0.35
N LYS A 59 12.65 26.77 -1.63
CA LYS A 59 11.65 25.82 -2.13
C LYS A 59 11.82 24.43 -1.48
N SER A 60 13.04 23.92 -1.43
CA SER A 60 13.36 22.59 -0.89
C SER A 60 13.01 22.52 0.60
N CYS A 61 13.48 23.50 1.39
CA CYS A 61 13.18 23.54 2.81
C CYS A 61 11.66 23.69 3.07
N ARG A 62 10.95 24.55 2.32
CA ARG A 62 9.50 24.75 2.51
C ARG A 62 8.71 23.47 2.27
N ILE A 63 9.05 22.73 1.22
CA ILE A 63 8.39 21.45 0.89
C ILE A 63 8.65 20.43 1.98
N ILE A 64 9.89 20.30 2.45
CA ILE A 64 10.23 19.37 3.54
C ILE A 64 9.44 19.72 4.81
N ALA A 65 9.46 20.99 5.21
CA ALA A 65 8.80 21.45 6.42
C ALA A 65 7.29 21.19 6.39
N ASP A 66 6.62 21.60 5.31
CA ASP A 66 5.19 21.44 5.12
C ASP A 66 4.78 19.96 5.04
N HIS A 67 5.49 19.16 4.24
CA HIS A 67 5.08 17.78 3.98
C HIS A 67 5.38 16.86 5.17
N ILE A 68 6.48 17.05 5.90
CA ILE A 68 6.73 16.27 7.12
C ILE A 68 5.77 16.70 8.23
N LYS A 69 5.46 18.00 8.37
CA LYS A 69 4.41 18.47 9.30
C LYS A 69 3.08 17.78 8.98
N ALA A 70 2.62 17.84 7.74
CA ALA A 70 1.38 17.19 7.31
C ALA A 70 1.41 15.67 7.53
N ALA A 71 2.51 14.99 7.16
CA ALA A 71 2.65 13.54 7.36
C ALA A 71 2.59 13.14 8.84
N THR A 72 3.18 13.94 9.74
CA THR A 72 3.15 13.72 11.18
C THR A 72 1.71 13.69 11.70
N PHE A 73 0.90 14.69 11.34
CA PHE A 73 -0.52 14.75 11.73
C PHE A 73 -1.35 13.62 11.11
N ILE A 74 -1.11 13.28 9.84
CA ILE A 74 -1.85 12.21 9.18
C ILE A 74 -1.57 10.85 9.85
N ILE A 75 -0.31 10.59 10.24
CA ILE A 75 0.05 9.35 10.93
C ILE A 75 -0.49 9.33 12.36
N SER A 76 -0.52 10.46 13.05
CA SER A 76 -1.09 10.53 14.41
C SER A 76 -2.58 10.17 14.46
N GLU A 77 -3.31 10.36 13.36
CA GLU A 77 -4.71 9.93 13.20
C GLU A 77 -4.86 8.47 12.74
N GLY A 78 -3.76 7.71 12.69
CA GLY A 78 -3.75 6.27 12.41
C GLY A 78 -3.62 5.88 10.94
N VAL A 79 -3.44 6.84 10.02
CA VAL A 79 -3.19 6.54 8.61
C VAL A 79 -1.75 6.07 8.41
N VAL A 80 -1.56 4.98 7.66
CA VAL A 80 -0.22 4.43 7.34
C VAL A 80 0.08 4.52 5.83
N PRO A 81 1.36 4.65 5.43
CA PRO A 81 1.73 4.72 4.00
C PRO A 81 1.28 3.48 3.21
N ALA A 82 0.51 3.69 2.14
CA ALA A 82 -0.07 2.62 1.32
C ALA A 82 -0.03 2.93 -0.18
N ASN A 83 -0.45 1.98 -1.02
CA ASN A 83 -0.49 2.15 -2.48
C ASN A 83 -1.77 2.85 -2.97
N VAL A 84 -2.81 2.95 -2.13
CA VAL A 84 -4.14 3.45 -2.50
C VAL A 84 -4.74 4.35 -1.42
N GLY A 85 -5.73 5.17 -1.81
CA GLY A 85 -6.52 5.98 -0.88
C GLY A 85 -5.69 6.96 -0.05
N ARG A 86 -6.08 7.15 1.22
CA ARG A 86 -5.40 8.08 2.15
C ARG A 86 -3.92 7.73 2.37
N GLY A 87 -3.60 6.45 2.45
CA GLY A 87 -2.21 6.00 2.62
C GLY A 87 -1.33 6.30 1.39
N TYR A 88 -1.90 6.38 0.19
CA TYR A 88 -1.18 6.83 -1.00
C TYR A 88 -0.80 8.31 -0.91
N VAL A 89 -1.71 9.16 -0.45
CA VAL A 89 -1.45 10.59 -0.26
C VAL A 89 -0.35 10.79 0.79
N LEU A 90 -0.44 10.12 1.94
CA LEU A 90 0.59 10.15 2.97
C LEU A 90 1.96 9.74 2.41
N ARG A 91 2.02 8.59 1.73
CA ARG A 91 3.24 8.13 1.09
C ARG A 91 3.81 9.16 0.13
N ARG A 92 2.97 9.79 -0.69
CA ARG A 92 3.39 10.82 -1.65
C ARG A 92 4.03 12.02 -0.95
N LEU A 93 3.47 12.50 0.16
CA LEU A 93 4.03 13.60 0.95
C LEU A 93 5.43 13.25 1.47
N ILE A 94 5.57 12.07 2.09
CA ILE A 94 6.85 11.60 2.65
C ILE A 94 7.91 11.48 1.54
N ARG A 95 7.59 10.79 0.44
CA ARG A 95 8.54 10.59 -0.67
C ARG A 95 8.98 11.90 -1.30
N ARG A 96 8.06 12.86 -1.43
CA ARG A 96 8.39 14.20 -1.95
C ARG A 96 9.33 14.94 -1.00
N ALA A 97 9.09 14.91 0.31
CA ALA A 97 10.03 15.49 1.29
C ALA A 97 11.41 14.83 1.20
N VAL A 98 11.49 13.50 1.17
CA VAL A 98 12.76 12.75 1.06
C VAL A 98 13.54 13.11 -0.20
N ARG A 99 12.87 13.26 -1.35
CA ARG A 99 13.52 13.71 -2.60
C ARG A 99 14.13 15.10 -2.46
N TYR A 100 13.40 16.05 -1.87
CA TYR A 100 13.93 17.40 -1.66
C TYR A 100 15.05 17.40 -0.61
N GLY A 101 15.02 16.49 0.37
CA GLY A 101 16.16 16.24 1.27
C GLY A 101 17.41 15.80 0.52
N LYS A 102 17.28 14.89 -0.46
CA LYS A 102 18.40 14.48 -1.32
C LYS A 102 18.95 15.64 -2.15
N LEU A 103 18.11 16.54 -2.65
CA LEU A 103 18.56 17.75 -3.36
C LEU A 103 19.36 18.70 -2.48
N LEU A 104 19.00 18.80 -1.19
CA LEU A 104 19.78 19.56 -0.21
C LEU A 104 21.12 18.88 0.12
N GLY A 105 21.30 17.61 -0.23
CA GLY A 105 22.48 16.81 0.10
C GLY A 105 22.35 16.05 1.43
N ILE A 106 21.11 15.88 1.93
CA ILE A 106 20.86 15.09 3.14
C ILE A 106 20.93 13.60 2.78
N GLU A 107 21.93 12.91 3.31
CA GLU A 107 22.12 11.46 3.09
C GLU A 107 21.45 10.61 4.18
N LYS A 108 21.53 11.04 5.44
CA LYS A 108 20.96 10.33 6.59
C LYS A 108 19.44 10.50 6.69
N ASN A 109 18.77 9.59 7.39
CA ASN A 109 17.33 9.72 7.63
C ASN A 109 17.06 10.97 8.47
N PHE A 110 16.01 11.71 8.12
CA PHE A 110 15.75 13.00 8.73
C PHE A 110 14.27 13.22 9.07
N ALA A 111 13.36 12.45 8.47
CA ALA A 111 11.92 12.67 8.62
C ALA A 111 11.47 12.59 10.08
N LYS A 112 12.01 11.63 10.84
CA LYS A 112 11.75 11.46 12.27
C LYS A 112 12.22 12.64 13.11
N GLU A 113 13.42 13.16 12.84
CA GLU A 113 13.97 14.28 13.59
C GLU A 113 13.14 15.55 13.40
N ILE A 114 12.66 15.78 12.17
CA ILE A 114 11.73 16.88 11.90
C ILE A 114 10.37 16.63 12.55
N ALA A 115 9.84 15.41 12.47
CA ALA A 115 8.57 15.04 13.10
C ALA A 115 8.62 15.21 14.62
N GLN A 116 9.76 14.96 15.27
CA GLN A 116 9.96 15.22 16.69
C GLN A 116 9.72 16.70 17.02
N VAL A 117 10.26 17.63 16.22
CA VAL A 117 10.01 19.07 16.39
C VAL A 117 8.52 19.38 16.26
N VAL A 118 7.84 18.79 15.28
CA VAL A 118 6.39 18.97 15.11
C VAL A 118 5.61 18.43 16.31
N VAL A 119 5.94 17.23 16.80
CA VAL A 119 5.29 16.67 18.00
C VAL A 119 5.49 17.60 19.20
N ASP A 120 6.70 18.12 19.41
CA ASP A 120 6.98 19.01 20.53
C ASP A 120 6.23 20.35 20.45
N MET A 121 6.02 20.88 19.25
CA MET A 121 5.26 22.12 19.04
C MET A 121 3.75 21.96 19.31
N TYR A 122 3.18 20.77 19.09
CA TYR A 122 1.73 20.59 19.02
C TYR A 122 1.14 19.59 20.04
N LYS A 123 1.96 18.79 20.74
CA LYS A 123 1.51 17.74 21.68
C LYS A 123 0.58 18.22 22.80
N ASP A 124 0.68 19.48 23.21
CA ASP A 124 -0.15 20.04 24.28
C ASP A 124 -1.58 20.36 23.79
N PHE A 125 -1.77 20.54 22.48
CA PHE A 125 -3.05 20.81 21.85
C PHE A 125 -3.67 19.56 21.20
N TYR A 126 -2.83 18.66 20.68
CA TYR A 126 -3.21 17.44 19.97
C TYR A 126 -2.61 16.21 20.67
N LYS A 127 -3.41 15.56 21.52
CA LYS A 127 -2.94 14.44 22.35
C LYS A 127 -2.48 13.26 21.50
N GLU A 128 -3.09 13.07 20.34
CA GLU A 128 -2.79 11.99 19.40
C GLU A 128 -1.33 12.04 18.91
N LEU A 129 -0.72 13.23 18.82
CA LEU A 129 0.70 13.38 18.48
C LEU A 129 1.62 12.83 19.58
N LYS A 130 1.20 12.97 20.84
CA LYS A 130 1.93 12.43 22.00
C LYS A 130 1.72 10.93 22.10
N ASP A 131 0.48 10.49 22.01
CA ASP A 131 0.08 9.10 22.27
C ASP A 131 0.55 8.15 21.14
N ASN A 132 0.64 8.65 19.90
CA ASN A 132 1.08 7.87 18.75
C ASN A 132 2.52 8.20 18.30
N LYS A 133 3.32 8.87 19.14
CA LYS A 133 4.66 9.37 18.81
C LYS A 133 5.57 8.28 18.22
N GLU A 134 5.66 7.13 18.87
CA GLU A 134 6.51 6.02 18.46
C GLU A 134 6.10 5.49 17.09
N LYS A 135 4.78 5.36 16.85
CA LYS A 135 4.23 4.92 15.56
C LYS A 135 4.51 5.93 14.44
N ILE A 136 4.40 7.23 14.73
CA ILE A 136 4.75 8.29 13.76
C ILE A 136 6.20 8.13 13.33
N PHE A 137 7.10 7.93 14.29
CA PHE A 137 8.53 7.80 14.00
C PHE A 137 8.84 6.54 13.21
N GLU A 138 8.27 5.40 13.61
CA GLU A 138 8.44 4.13 12.93
C GLU A 138 7.98 4.18 11.47
N GLU A 139 6.76 4.68 11.21
CA GLU A 139 6.20 4.73 9.85
C GLU A 139 6.96 5.71 8.94
N LEU A 140 7.44 6.84 9.48
CA LEU A 140 8.28 7.79 8.74
C LEU A 140 9.65 7.19 8.40
N GLU A 141 10.34 6.59 9.38
CA GLU A 141 11.63 5.93 9.16
C GLU A 141 11.51 4.81 8.12
N LYS A 142 10.51 3.94 8.27
CA LYS A 142 10.25 2.82 7.37
C LYS A 142 9.99 3.26 5.93
N GLU A 143 9.17 4.28 5.72
CA GLU A 143 8.87 4.77 4.37
C GLU A 143 10.04 5.57 3.78
N GLU A 144 10.79 6.34 4.59
CA GLU A 144 12.00 7.03 4.17
C GLU A 144 13.09 6.04 3.72
N GLU A 145 13.40 5.04 4.53
CA GLU A 145 14.40 4.01 4.18
C GLU A 145 14.02 3.25 2.92
N LYS A 146 12.75 2.85 2.83
CA LYS A 146 12.23 2.14 1.68
C LYS A 146 12.37 2.96 0.41
N PHE A 147 12.02 4.25 0.45
CA PHE A 147 12.09 5.10 -0.72
C PHE A 147 13.52 5.49 -1.08
N LYS A 148 14.41 5.74 -0.11
CA LYS A 148 15.83 6.02 -0.40
C LYS A 148 16.49 4.93 -1.25
N ARG A 149 16.20 3.66 -0.96
CA ARG A 149 16.70 2.51 -1.73
C ARG A 149 16.27 2.55 -3.20
N THR A 150 15.07 3.07 -3.50
CA THR A 150 14.54 3.13 -4.88
C THR A 150 14.77 4.48 -5.56
N LEU A 151 14.94 5.55 -4.78
CA LEU A 151 15.14 6.92 -5.25
C LEU A 151 16.39 7.02 -6.13
N GLU A 152 17.52 6.48 -5.70
CA GLU A 152 18.76 6.55 -6.49
C GLU A 152 18.63 5.85 -7.84
N GLN A 153 17.98 4.69 -7.86
CA GLN A 153 17.75 3.94 -9.09
C GLN A 153 16.81 4.69 -10.04
N GLY A 154 15.71 5.25 -9.51
CA GLY A 154 14.79 6.04 -10.33
C GLY A 154 15.41 7.33 -10.88
N LEU A 155 16.24 8.03 -10.08
CA LEU A 155 16.99 9.20 -10.54
C LEU A 155 17.95 8.84 -11.69
N ARG A 156 18.71 7.74 -11.57
CA ARG A 156 19.60 7.25 -12.64
C ARG A 156 18.84 6.89 -13.92
N ILE A 157 17.63 6.34 -13.80
CA ILE A 157 16.78 6.06 -14.97
C ILE A 157 16.34 7.38 -15.61
N MET A 158 15.91 8.36 -14.80
CA MET A 158 15.52 9.69 -15.27
C MET A 158 16.64 10.47 -15.95
N GLU A 159 17.92 10.17 -15.67
CA GLU A 159 19.06 10.70 -16.41
C GLU A 159 19.20 10.09 -17.81
N LYS A 160 18.75 8.84 -18.00
CA LYS A 160 18.89 8.07 -19.24
C LYS A 160 17.62 8.07 -20.09
N ILE A 161 16.59 8.83 -19.71
CA ILE A 161 15.32 8.87 -20.45
C ILE A 161 15.56 9.39 -21.87
N LYS A 162 15.23 8.55 -22.84
CA LYS A 162 15.09 8.96 -24.24
C LYS A 162 13.79 9.74 -24.38
N TRP A 163 13.85 10.84 -25.14
CA TRP A 163 12.71 11.72 -25.37
C TRP A 163 12.50 11.90 -26.87
N LEU A 164 11.28 12.30 -27.23
CA LEU A 164 10.91 12.65 -28.60
C LEU A 164 10.58 14.14 -28.68
N PRO A 165 11.11 14.90 -29.65
CA PRO A 165 10.71 16.29 -29.83
C PRO A 165 9.26 16.35 -30.30
N VAL A 166 8.39 17.02 -29.55
CA VAL A 166 6.98 17.20 -29.93
C VAL A 166 6.68 18.68 -30.11
N ARG A 167 6.08 19.02 -31.25
CA ARG A 167 5.61 20.37 -31.57
C ARG A 167 4.24 20.56 -30.94
N LYS A 168 4.15 21.38 -29.88
CA LYS A 168 2.89 21.65 -29.18
C LYS A 168 1.98 22.53 -30.05
N LYS A 169 0.70 22.15 -30.22
CA LYS A 169 -0.34 23.03 -30.77
C LYS A 169 -0.91 23.89 -29.64
N GLY A 170 -0.53 25.17 -29.59
CA GLY A 170 -1.11 26.19 -28.69
C GLY A 170 -0.35 26.42 -27.38
N GLY A 171 0.42 27.51 -27.33
CA GLY A 171 1.04 28.16 -26.15
C GLY A 171 2.05 27.31 -25.34
N TRP A 172 3.32 27.66 -25.20
CA TRP A 172 3.94 28.96 -24.94
C TRP A 172 5.14 29.18 -25.86
N LYS A 173 5.28 30.40 -26.41
CA LYS A 173 6.26 30.86 -27.42
C LYS A 173 6.36 30.06 -28.74
N LYS A 174 6.36 30.81 -29.85
CA LYS A 174 6.46 30.28 -31.22
C LYS A 174 7.89 29.76 -31.44
N GLY A 175 8.08 28.45 -31.39
CA GLY A 175 9.36 27.79 -31.70
C GLY A 175 9.96 26.89 -30.61
N GLU A 176 9.34 26.78 -29.43
CA GLU A 176 9.81 25.85 -28.39
C GLU A 176 9.36 24.42 -28.70
N TYR A 177 10.32 23.50 -28.79
CA TYR A 177 10.07 22.05 -28.78
C TYR A 177 10.06 21.61 -27.31
N MET A 178 9.00 20.90 -26.89
CA MET A 178 9.02 20.19 -25.62
C MET A 178 9.29 18.72 -25.89
N ASN A 179 10.15 18.15 -25.04
CA ASN A 179 10.62 16.79 -25.20
C ASN A 179 9.64 15.86 -24.48
N LYS A 180 8.78 15.19 -25.25
CA LYS A 180 7.80 14.26 -24.68
C LYS A 180 8.49 12.95 -24.31
N VAL A 181 8.20 12.49 -23.10
CA VAL A 181 8.63 11.19 -22.58
C VAL A 181 7.50 10.18 -22.78
N ASP A 182 7.89 8.95 -23.13
CA ASP A 182 6.97 7.83 -23.23
C ASP A 182 6.28 7.57 -21.88
N ALA A 183 4.94 7.58 -21.89
CA ALA A 183 4.12 7.30 -20.72
C ALA A 183 4.44 5.93 -20.08
N LYS A 184 4.90 4.94 -20.86
CA LYS A 184 5.33 3.65 -20.33
C LYS A 184 6.55 3.78 -19.40
N ILE A 185 7.51 4.65 -19.73
CA ILE A 185 8.69 4.89 -18.89
C ILE A 185 8.27 5.55 -17.57
N ALA A 186 7.38 6.54 -17.63
CA ALA A 186 6.83 7.17 -16.44
C ALA A 186 6.03 6.17 -15.59
N PHE A 187 5.26 5.29 -16.23
CA PHE A 187 4.54 4.22 -15.56
C PHE A 187 5.48 3.21 -14.91
N ASP A 188 6.58 2.83 -15.57
CA ASP A 188 7.63 1.97 -15.02
C ASP A 188 8.31 2.57 -13.78
N LEU A 189 8.62 3.88 -13.82
CA LEU A 189 9.11 4.64 -12.67
C LEU A 189 8.12 4.61 -11.50
N TYR A 190 6.83 4.74 -11.79
CA TYR A 190 5.77 4.66 -10.80
C TYR A 190 5.61 3.26 -10.20
N GLN A 191 5.42 2.23 -11.02
CA GLN A 191 5.10 0.88 -10.56
C GLN A 191 6.31 0.16 -9.95
N THR A 192 7.50 0.36 -10.52
CA THR A 192 8.70 -0.41 -10.15
C THR A 192 9.51 0.29 -9.07
N TYR A 193 9.75 1.59 -9.26
CA TYR A 193 10.62 2.38 -8.38
C TYR A 193 9.82 3.23 -7.38
N GLY A 194 8.50 3.25 -7.52
CA GLY A 194 7.62 3.94 -6.59
C GLY A 194 7.65 5.46 -6.73
N PHE A 195 8.07 5.99 -7.86
CA PHE A 195 8.09 7.45 -8.07
C PHE A 195 6.65 7.93 -8.30
N PRO A 196 6.09 8.77 -7.42
CA PRO A 196 4.80 9.41 -7.68
C PRO A 196 4.85 10.16 -9.02
N LEU A 197 3.78 10.10 -9.81
CA LEU A 197 3.70 10.76 -11.12
C LEU A 197 4.08 12.23 -11.03
N GLU A 198 3.72 12.90 -9.95
CA GLU A 198 3.97 14.32 -9.76
C GLU A 198 5.46 14.62 -9.54
N LEU A 199 6.21 13.69 -8.91
CA LEU A 199 7.67 13.80 -8.86
C LEU A 199 8.29 13.60 -10.24
N ILE A 200 7.77 12.65 -11.02
CA ILE A 200 8.23 12.43 -12.40
C ILE A 200 8.01 13.71 -13.22
N GLN A 201 6.81 14.29 -13.17
CA GLN A 201 6.49 15.55 -13.86
C GLN A 201 7.42 16.69 -13.44
N GLU A 202 7.64 16.89 -12.13
CA GLU A 202 8.55 17.92 -11.62
C GLU A 202 10.00 17.74 -12.12
N GLU A 203 10.48 16.50 -12.25
CA GLU A 203 11.83 16.23 -12.77
C GLU A 203 11.94 16.43 -14.28
N LEU A 204 10.89 16.06 -15.01
CA LEU A 204 10.83 16.26 -16.45
C LEU A 204 10.77 17.75 -16.80
N GLU A 205 9.96 18.53 -16.08
CA GLU A 205 9.82 19.97 -16.30
C GLU A 205 11.16 20.71 -16.16
N LYS A 206 11.98 20.33 -15.17
CA LYS A 206 13.34 20.89 -15.00
C LYS A 206 14.25 20.70 -16.21
N LYS A 207 13.98 19.67 -17.02
CA LYS A 207 14.75 19.34 -18.23
C LYS A 207 14.05 19.78 -19.53
N GLY A 208 12.98 20.57 -19.43
CA GLY A 208 12.15 20.95 -20.60
C GLY A 208 11.41 19.76 -21.22
N MET A 209 11.18 18.71 -20.42
CA MET A 209 10.47 17.50 -20.80
C MET A 209 9.09 17.42 -20.14
N PHE A 210 8.23 16.55 -20.64
CA PHE A 210 6.94 16.27 -20.02
C PHE A 210 6.45 14.85 -20.34
N VAL A 211 5.50 14.37 -19.55
CA VAL A 211 4.72 13.17 -19.82
C VAL A 211 3.25 13.54 -19.89
N GLU A 212 2.52 12.98 -20.85
CA GLU A 212 1.07 13.20 -20.95
C GLU A 212 0.33 12.40 -19.88
N ILE A 213 -0.50 13.10 -19.10
CA ILE A 213 -1.21 12.51 -17.96
C ILE A 213 -2.22 11.46 -18.44
N GLU A 214 -2.93 11.73 -19.52
CA GLU A 214 -3.93 10.80 -20.05
C GLU A 214 -3.27 9.51 -20.56
N GLU A 215 -2.11 9.59 -21.22
CA GLU A 215 -1.36 8.41 -21.66
C GLU A 215 -0.82 7.60 -20.46
N PHE A 216 -0.35 8.28 -19.40
CA PHE A 216 0.01 7.59 -18.17
C PHE A 216 -1.19 6.87 -17.53
N LYS A 217 -2.37 7.52 -17.50
CA LYS A 217 -3.61 6.91 -16.99
C LYS A 217 -4.04 5.72 -17.83
N GLU A 218 -3.85 5.77 -19.15
CA GLU A 218 -4.09 4.63 -20.04
C GLU A 218 -3.17 3.45 -19.69
N GLU A 219 -1.86 3.68 -19.52
CA GLU A 219 -0.92 2.64 -19.08
C GLU A 219 -1.29 2.08 -17.69
N PHE A 220 -1.67 2.96 -16.76
CA PHE A 220 -2.16 2.56 -15.45
C PHE A 220 -3.41 1.68 -15.56
N LYS A 221 -4.37 2.06 -16.42
CA LYS A 221 -5.60 1.32 -16.65
C LYS A 221 -5.33 -0.03 -17.31
N LYS A 222 -4.45 -0.10 -18.32
CA LYS A 222 -4.00 -1.36 -18.93
C LYS A 222 -3.42 -2.30 -17.89
N HIS A 223 -2.55 -1.81 -17.01
CA HIS A 223 -1.99 -2.62 -15.93
C HIS A 223 -3.06 -3.07 -14.92
N GLN A 224 -4.02 -2.19 -14.59
CA GLN A 224 -5.14 -2.54 -13.71
C GLN A 224 -6.04 -3.61 -14.37
N GLU A 225 -6.30 -3.50 -15.67
CA GLU A 225 -7.09 -4.46 -16.44
C GLU A 225 -6.36 -5.79 -16.57
N LEU A 226 -5.06 -5.83 -16.82
CA LEU A 226 -4.24 -7.06 -16.79
C LEU A 226 -4.30 -7.75 -15.41
N SER A 227 -4.29 -6.97 -14.34
CA SER A 227 -4.45 -7.49 -12.98
C SER A 227 -5.87 -8.02 -12.72
N LYS A 228 -6.88 -7.37 -13.33
CA LYS A 228 -8.30 -7.75 -13.25
C LYS A 228 -8.65 -8.93 -14.15
N THR A 229 -8.10 -9.08 -15.35
CA THR A 229 -8.36 -10.22 -16.24
C THR A 229 -7.75 -11.50 -15.69
N ALA A 230 -6.60 -11.40 -15.01
CA ALA A 230 -6.09 -12.48 -14.17
C ALA A 230 -7.05 -12.87 -13.02
N SER A 231 -8.05 -12.03 -12.70
CA SER A 231 -9.08 -12.27 -11.69
C SER A 231 -10.52 -12.40 -12.21
N ALA A 232 -10.78 -12.09 -13.48
CA ALA A 232 -12.12 -12.05 -14.09
C ALA A 232 -12.63 -13.41 -14.59
N GLY A 233 -11.84 -14.47 -14.43
CA GLY A 233 -12.28 -15.87 -14.59
C GLY A 233 -12.34 -16.63 -13.27
N MET A 234 -12.23 -15.94 -12.12
CA MET A 234 -12.11 -16.60 -10.83
C MET A 234 -13.48 -16.86 -10.19
N PHE A 235 -13.83 -18.13 -9.99
CA PHE A 235 -14.96 -18.59 -9.20
C PHE A 235 -14.78 -18.21 -7.71
N LYS A 236 -15.87 -18.29 -6.92
CA LYS A 236 -15.86 -18.04 -5.47
C LYS A 236 -14.71 -18.81 -4.78
N GLY A 237 -13.98 -18.15 -3.89
CA GLY A 237 -12.80 -18.73 -3.21
C GLY A 237 -11.46 -18.50 -3.93
N GLY A 238 -11.47 -17.88 -5.11
CA GLY A 238 -10.25 -17.54 -5.84
C GLY A 238 -9.76 -18.65 -6.78
N LEU A 239 -10.70 -19.41 -7.34
CA LEU A 239 -10.44 -20.57 -8.21
C LEU A 239 -10.53 -20.18 -9.67
N GLN A 240 -9.56 -20.55 -10.51
CA GLN A 240 -9.63 -20.28 -11.95
C GLN A 240 -10.57 -21.24 -12.71
N ASP A 241 -10.80 -22.43 -12.16
CA ASP A 241 -11.77 -23.42 -12.65
C ASP A 241 -12.28 -24.32 -11.49
N THR A 242 -13.06 -25.35 -11.82
CA THR A 242 -13.53 -26.37 -10.85
C THR A 242 -13.00 -27.77 -11.17
N SER A 243 -11.82 -27.85 -11.79
CA SER A 243 -11.15 -29.13 -12.02
C SER A 243 -10.77 -29.78 -10.68
N GLU A 244 -10.63 -31.11 -10.67
CA GLU A 244 -10.25 -31.86 -9.47
C GLU A 244 -8.97 -31.30 -8.83
N GLN A 245 -7.97 -30.94 -9.65
CA GLN A 245 -6.70 -30.42 -9.18
C GLN A 245 -6.83 -29.02 -8.54
N THR A 246 -7.67 -28.15 -9.12
CA THR A 246 -7.99 -26.85 -8.53
C THR A 246 -8.74 -27.00 -7.21
N VAL A 247 -9.66 -27.97 -7.10
CA VAL A 247 -10.37 -28.30 -5.85
C VAL A 247 -9.43 -28.80 -4.75
N LYS A 248 -8.45 -29.65 -5.12
CA LYS A 248 -7.39 -30.10 -4.22
C LYS A 248 -6.56 -28.91 -3.73
N LEU A 249 -6.01 -28.10 -4.65
CA LEU A 249 -5.22 -26.93 -4.29
C LEU A 249 -6.00 -25.88 -3.47
N HIS A 250 -7.32 -25.81 -3.63
CA HIS A 250 -8.17 -24.97 -2.81
C HIS A 250 -8.22 -25.41 -1.35
N THR A 251 -8.40 -26.71 -1.11
CA THR A 251 -8.39 -27.26 0.25
C THR A 251 -7.00 -27.15 0.88
N ALA A 252 -5.94 -27.34 0.08
CA ALA A 252 -4.57 -27.08 0.52
C ALA A 252 -4.33 -25.61 0.91
N ALA A 253 -5.00 -24.64 0.27
CA ALA A 253 -4.91 -23.24 0.63
C ALA A 253 -5.44 -22.94 2.05
N HIS A 254 -6.55 -23.58 2.46
CA HIS A 254 -7.11 -23.45 3.81
C HIS A 254 -6.21 -24.09 4.87
N LEU A 255 -5.69 -25.30 4.61
CA LEU A 255 -4.70 -25.94 5.48
C LEU A 255 -3.46 -25.06 5.65
N MET A 256 -2.99 -24.47 4.55
CA MET A 256 -1.83 -23.57 4.57
C MET A 256 -2.12 -22.29 5.36
N LEU A 257 -3.32 -21.69 5.24
CA LEU A 257 -3.68 -20.52 6.03
C LEU A 257 -3.70 -20.83 7.53
N ALA A 258 -4.29 -21.97 7.93
CA ALA A 258 -4.27 -22.43 9.31
C ALA A 258 -2.84 -22.65 9.82
N ALA A 259 -2.00 -23.34 9.05
CA ALA A 259 -0.59 -23.57 9.38
C ALA A 259 0.20 -22.25 9.49
N LEU A 260 -0.01 -21.29 8.58
CA LEU A 260 0.62 -19.97 8.64
C LEU A 260 0.23 -19.22 9.92
N ARG A 261 -1.03 -19.28 10.34
CA ARG A 261 -1.49 -18.64 11.60
C ARG A 261 -0.88 -19.31 12.83
N GLN A 262 -0.73 -20.64 12.81
CA GLN A 262 -0.08 -21.37 13.90
C GLN A 262 1.41 -21.06 14.01
N VAL A 263 2.10 -20.86 12.88
CA VAL A 263 3.55 -20.63 12.86
C VAL A 263 3.91 -19.15 13.05
N LEU A 264 3.17 -18.25 12.42
CA LEU A 264 3.50 -16.82 12.38
C LEU A 264 2.66 -15.98 13.34
N GLY A 265 1.43 -16.41 13.65
CA GLY A 265 0.51 -15.71 14.55
C GLY A 265 -0.81 -15.28 13.90
N ASN A 266 -1.74 -14.83 14.75
CA ASN A 266 -3.12 -14.51 14.38
C ASN A 266 -3.28 -13.26 13.49
N HIS A 267 -2.24 -12.44 13.32
CA HIS A 267 -2.25 -11.30 12.39
C HIS A 267 -2.21 -11.71 10.92
N VAL A 268 -1.93 -12.99 10.64
CA VAL A 268 -1.99 -13.54 9.29
C VAL A 268 -3.44 -13.65 8.82
N VAL A 269 -3.77 -12.87 7.80
CA VAL A 269 -5.07 -12.83 7.14
C VAL A 269 -4.85 -12.91 5.64
N GLN A 270 -5.69 -13.67 4.93
CA GLN A 270 -5.66 -13.73 3.48
C GLN A 270 -5.89 -12.34 2.86
N LYS A 271 -5.03 -11.96 1.92
CA LYS A 271 -5.10 -10.72 1.13
C LYS A 271 -5.39 -10.99 -0.35
N GLY A 272 -5.17 -12.21 -0.81
CA GLY A 272 -5.48 -12.64 -2.16
C GLY A 272 -5.19 -14.14 -2.33
N SER A 273 -5.84 -14.77 -3.29
CA SER A 273 -5.52 -16.12 -3.72
C SER A 273 -5.70 -16.19 -5.23
N ASN A 274 -4.95 -17.06 -5.90
CA ASN A 274 -5.12 -17.45 -7.30
C ASN A 274 -4.70 -18.91 -7.47
N ILE A 275 -5.69 -19.75 -7.77
CA ILE A 275 -5.55 -21.20 -7.81
C ILE A 275 -5.84 -21.65 -9.23
N THR A 276 -4.89 -22.36 -9.83
CA THR A 276 -4.99 -23.00 -11.14
C THR A 276 -4.71 -24.49 -10.99
N PRO A 277 -4.98 -25.35 -11.99
CA PRO A 277 -4.64 -26.77 -11.91
C PRO A 277 -3.14 -27.01 -11.64
N GLU A 278 -2.27 -26.11 -12.07
CA GLU A 278 -0.82 -26.29 -11.96
C GLU A 278 -0.22 -25.66 -10.70
N ARG A 279 -0.91 -24.70 -10.05
CA ARG A 279 -0.32 -23.96 -8.93
C ARG A 279 -1.34 -23.27 -8.02
N LEU A 280 -0.96 -23.17 -6.75
CA LEU A 280 -1.55 -22.29 -5.75
C LEU A 280 -0.67 -21.03 -5.59
N ARG A 281 -1.25 -19.85 -5.74
CA ARG A 281 -0.67 -18.56 -5.34
C ARG A 281 -1.50 -17.97 -4.22
N PHE A 282 -0.88 -17.71 -3.07
CA PHE A 282 -1.59 -17.23 -1.89
C PHE A 282 -0.90 -16.03 -1.27
N ASP A 283 -1.65 -14.94 -1.09
CA ASP A 283 -1.17 -13.67 -0.56
C ASP A 283 -1.74 -13.46 0.84
N PHE A 284 -0.90 -13.14 1.83
CA PHE A 284 -1.29 -13.02 3.23
C PHE A 284 -0.60 -11.84 3.93
N SER A 285 -1.22 -11.31 5.00
CA SER A 285 -0.63 -10.22 5.80
C SER A 285 0.51 -10.75 6.67
N HIS A 286 1.71 -10.29 6.36
CA HIS A 286 2.89 -10.51 7.19
C HIS A 286 3.95 -9.46 6.78
N PRO A 287 4.52 -8.69 7.72
CA PRO A 287 5.45 -7.62 7.39
C PRO A 287 6.83 -8.13 6.96
N GLU A 288 7.27 -9.24 7.55
CA GLU A 288 8.63 -9.75 7.41
C GLU A 288 8.73 -10.87 6.37
N LYS A 289 9.95 -11.21 5.94
CA LYS A 289 10.20 -12.38 5.11
C LYS A 289 10.15 -13.62 6.00
N MET A 290 9.49 -14.69 5.55
CA MET A 290 9.52 -15.95 6.29
C MET A 290 10.93 -16.54 6.31
N THR A 291 11.36 -16.99 7.48
CA THR A 291 12.59 -17.78 7.64
C THR A 291 12.43 -19.16 6.97
N GLU A 292 13.56 -19.82 6.68
CA GLU A 292 13.51 -21.18 6.13
C GLU A 292 12.84 -22.15 7.11
N GLU A 293 13.09 -22.00 8.41
CA GLU A 293 12.45 -22.80 9.46
C GLU A 293 10.94 -22.61 9.49
N GLN A 294 10.45 -21.37 9.37
CA GLN A 294 9.02 -21.09 9.31
C GLN A 294 8.38 -21.72 8.07
N LYS A 295 9.03 -21.65 6.90
CA LYS A 295 8.52 -22.26 5.67
C LYS A 295 8.45 -23.79 5.79
N THR A 296 9.50 -24.41 6.30
CA THR A 296 9.54 -25.86 6.54
C THR A 296 8.44 -26.29 7.52
N LYS A 297 8.26 -25.54 8.61
CA LYS A 297 7.22 -25.85 9.61
C LYS A 297 5.81 -25.75 9.02
N VAL A 298 5.53 -24.73 8.22
CA VAL A 298 4.24 -24.60 7.52
C VAL A 298 4.01 -25.79 6.58
N GLN A 299 5.00 -26.15 5.77
CA GLN A 299 4.88 -27.29 4.85
C GLN A 299 4.67 -28.62 5.62
N GLN A 300 5.35 -28.83 6.74
CA GLN A 300 5.18 -30.01 7.58
C GLN A 300 3.78 -30.09 8.18
N LEU A 301 3.24 -28.99 8.69
CA LEU A 301 1.89 -28.96 9.27
C LEU A 301 0.82 -29.27 8.22
N VAL A 302 0.95 -28.74 7.01
CA VAL A 302 0.01 -29.05 5.91
C VAL A 302 0.09 -30.53 5.53
N ASN A 303 1.31 -31.07 5.36
CA ASN A 303 1.47 -32.49 5.02
C ASN A 303 1.01 -33.42 6.14
N ALA A 304 1.24 -33.07 7.41
CA ALA A 304 0.73 -33.85 8.54
C ALA A 304 -0.81 -33.90 8.54
N ALA A 305 -1.48 -32.79 8.21
CA ALA A 305 -2.92 -32.77 8.06
C ALA A 305 -3.41 -33.57 6.84
N ILE A 306 -2.61 -33.69 5.78
CA ILE A 306 -2.93 -34.55 4.62
C ILE A 306 -2.77 -36.02 4.99
N GLU A 307 -1.66 -36.39 5.63
CA GLU A 307 -1.38 -37.76 6.08
C GLU A 307 -2.41 -38.26 7.10
N ALA A 308 -2.92 -37.36 7.94
CA ALA A 308 -3.97 -37.66 8.91
C ALA A 308 -5.34 -37.91 8.27
N LYS A 309 -5.53 -37.64 6.96
CA LYS A 309 -6.78 -37.92 6.22
C LYS A 309 -8.02 -37.35 6.91
N LEU A 310 -7.98 -36.06 7.19
CA LEU A 310 -9.01 -35.32 7.90
C LEU A 310 -10.25 -35.10 7.03
N ASP A 311 -11.42 -35.16 7.65
CA ASP A 311 -12.69 -34.93 6.97
C ASP A 311 -12.97 -33.44 6.78
N VAL A 312 -13.53 -33.11 5.61
CA VAL A 312 -13.93 -31.76 5.23
C VAL A 312 -15.45 -31.67 5.27
N ILE A 313 -15.96 -31.00 6.30
CA ILE A 313 -17.39 -30.86 6.58
C ILE A 313 -17.89 -29.53 6.01
N LYS A 314 -18.95 -29.60 5.21
CA LYS A 314 -19.65 -28.43 4.66
C LYS A 314 -20.95 -28.19 5.44
N GLU A 315 -21.11 -26.98 5.97
CA GLU A 315 -22.33 -26.51 6.63
C GLU A 315 -22.82 -25.20 5.99
N GLU A 316 -24.13 -24.99 5.93
CA GLU A 316 -24.72 -23.69 5.60
C GLU A 316 -25.35 -23.10 6.85
N MET A 317 -24.99 -21.85 7.18
CA MET A 317 -25.41 -21.17 8.39
C MET A 317 -25.48 -19.65 8.17
N THR A 318 -26.03 -18.92 9.13
CA THR A 318 -26.04 -17.46 9.12
C THR A 318 -24.67 -16.89 9.47
N LEU A 319 -24.46 -15.59 9.18
CA LEU A 319 -23.21 -14.91 9.55
C LEU A 319 -22.97 -14.88 11.05
N ASP A 320 -24.03 -14.77 11.86
CA ASP A 320 -23.92 -14.72 13.31
C ASP A 320 -23.58 -16.10 13.89
N GLU A 321 -24.19 -17.18 13.39
CA GLU A 321 -23.80 -18.56 13.74
C GLU A 321 -22.34 -18.86 13.35
N ALA A 322 -21.89 -18.36 12.19
CA ALA A 322 -20.50 -18.51 11.77
C ALA A 322 -19.51 -17.76 12.68
N ARG A 323 -19.91 -16.58 13.20
CA ARG A 323 -19.12 -15.81 14.19
C ARG A 323 -19.04 -16.54 15.51
N GLU A 324 -20.16 -17.06 16.02
CA GLU A 324 -20.18 -17.84 17.27
C GLU A 324 -19.29 -19.09 17.17
N LYS A 325 -19.25 -19.72 16.00
CA LYS A 325 -18.38 -20.87 15.70
C LYS A 325 -16.91 -20.49 15.42
N ASN A 326 -16.51 -19.22 15.58
CA ASN A 326 -15.17 -18.70 15.27
C ASN A 326 -14.67 -19.01 13.85
N ALA A 327 -15.56 -19.02 12.86
CA ALA A 327 -15.15 -19.20 11.47
C ALA A 327 -14.32 -18.00 10.98
N MET A 328 -13.24 -18.27 10.25
CA MET A 328 -12.44 -17.21 9.63
C MET A 328 -13.05 -16.79 8.29
N GLY A 329 -13.03 -15.49 8.00
CA GLY A 329 -13.57 -14.95 6.75
C GLY A 329 -13.70 -13.44 6.80
N ILE A 330 -13.94 -12.82 5.64
CA ILE A 330 -14.28 -11.39 5.58
C ILE A 330 -15.77 -11.27 5.88
N PHE A 331 -16.14 -10.83 7.09
CA PHE A 331 -17.53 -10.60 7.48
C PHE A 331 -18.06 -9.26 6.96
N ASP A 332 -17.95 -9.03 5.65
CA ASP A 332 -18.42 -7.80 5.01
C ASP A 332 -19.91 -7.89 4.66
N SER A 333 -20.58 -6.74 4.52
CA SER A 333 -22.01 -6.59 4.20
C SER A 333 -22.42 -7.09 2.79
N LYS A 334 -21.58 -7.89 2.13
CA LYS A 334 -21.78 -8.45 0.77
C LYS A 334 -22.22 -9.91 0.76
N TYR A 335 -22.21 -10.60 1.90
CA TYR A 335 -22.73 -11.96 2.00
C TYR A 335 -24.26 -11.90 2.18
N GLY A 336 -24.99 -12.80 1.50
CA GLY A 336 -26.43 -12.95 1.71
C GLY A 336 -26.74 -13.46 3.13
N GLU A 337 -28.04 -13.63 3.45
CA GLU A 337 -28.48 -14.07 4.79
C GLU A 337 -27.86 -15.40 5.25
N LYS A 338 -27.40 -16.25 4.32
CA LYS A 338 -26.71 -17.52 4.60
C LYS A 338 -25.34 -17.58 3.93
N VAL A 339 -24.38 -18.15 4.63
CA VAL A 339 -23.01 -18.43 4.17
C VAL A 339 -22.68 -19.91 4.28
N THR A 340 -21.78 -20.37 3.42
CA THR A 340 -21.23 -21.72 3.49
C THR A 340 -19.93 -21.69 4.29
N VAL A 341 -19.83 -22.56 5.29
CA VAL A 341 -18.65 -22.75 6.13
C VAL A 341 -18.09 -24.14 5.88
N TYR A 342 -16.79 -24.21 5.62
CA TYR A 342 -16.05 -25.47 5.53
C TYR A 342 -15.21 -25.62 6.79
N SER A 343 -15.34 -26.77 7.47
CA SER A 343 -14.51 -27.15 8.62
C SER A 343 -13.69 -28.38 8.27
N ILE A 344 -12.39 -28.34 8.57
CA ILE A 344 -11.48 -29.49 8.49
C ILE A 344 -11.30 -30.00 9.92
N VAL A 345 -11.74 -31.22 10.18
CA VAL A 345 -11.84 -31.78 11.54
C VAL A 345 -11.00 -33.04 11.65
N ASN A 346 -10.29 -33.20 12.78
CA ASN A 346 -9.55 -34.41 13.06
C ASN A 346 -10.42 -35.51 13.72
N ASP A 347 -9.87 -36.72 13.82
CA ASP A 347 -10.58 -37.88 14.41
C ASP A 347 -10.99 -37.65 15.88
N ALA A 348 -10.34 -36.71 16.57
CA ALA A 348 -10.69 -36.30 17.94
C ALA A 348 -11.78 -35.23 18.00
N GLY A 349 -12.31 -34.77 16.85
CA GLY A 349 -13.32 -33.73 16.76
C GLY A 349 -12.78 -32.30 16.84
N GLU A 350 -11.46 -32.11 16.84
CA GLU A 350 -10.82 -30.80 16.88
C GLU A 350 -10.77 -30.17 15.49
N ILE A 351 -11.01 -28.86 15.44
CA ILE A 351 -11.09 -28.09 14.21
C ILE A 351 -9.69 -27.57 13.84
N VAL A 352 -9.14 -28.08 12.74
CA VAL A 352 -7.84 -27.64 12.20
C VAL A 352 -8.00 -26.34 11.42
N SER A 353 -9.08 -26.23 10.64
CA SER A 353 -9.46 -24.99 9.96
C SER A 353 -10.97 -24.89 9.88
N ARG A 354 -11.50 -23.66 9.97
CA ARG A 354 -12.91 -23.35 9.78
C ARG A 354 -13.04 -22.01 9.09
N GLU A 355 -13.55 -22.00 7.87
CA GLU A 355 -13.55 -20.81 7.04
C GLU A 355 -14.86 -20.64 6.26
N ILE A 356 -15.29 -19.40 6.11
CA ILE A 356 -16.39 -19.04 5.21
C ILE A 356 -15.84 -19.09 3.78
N CYS A 357 -16.27 -20.09 3.02
CA CYS A 357 -15.81 -20.29 1.65
C CYS A 357 -16.95 -20.72 0.73
N GLY A 358 -17.00 -20.16 -0.48
CA GLY A 358 -18.02 -20.46 -1.48
C GLY A 358 -17.55 -21.34 -2.63
N GLY A 359 -16.31 -21.84 -2.59
CA GLY A 359 -15.74 -22.71 -3.62
C GLY A 359 -15.81 -24.19 -3.24
N PRO A 360 -15.71 -25.12 -4.22
CA PRO A 360 -15.64 -26.57 -3.98
C PRO A 360 -14.39 -26.98 -3.19
N HIS A 361 -14.53 -28.05 -2.40
CA HIS A 361 -13.45 -28.68 -1.63
C HIS A 361 -13.44 -30.19 -1.84
N VAL A 362 -12.31 -30.84 -1.54
CA VAL A 362 -12.26 -32.31 -1.42
C VAL A 362 -13.07 -32.75 -0.20
N LYS A 363 -13.45 -34.03 -0.15
CA LYS A 363 -14.17 -34.57 1.02
C LYS A 363 -13.22 -34.95 2.14
N ASN A 364 -12.01 -35.37 1.79
CA ASN A 364 -11.00 -35.79 2.74
C ASN A 364 -9.62 -35.23 2.34
N THR A 365 -8.83 -34.76 3.31
CA THR A 365 -7.50 -34.19 3.03
C THR A 365 -6.52 -35.19 2.45
N GLY A 366 -6.75 -36.50 2.63
CA GLY A 366 -5.96 -37.57 2.01
C GLY A 366 -5.99 -37.58 0.48
N GLU A 367 -6.98 -36.91 -0.13
CA GLU A 367 -7.08 -36.76 -1.59
C GLU A 367 -6.03 -35.79 -2.17
N LEU A 368 -5.33 -35.04 -1.32
CA LEU A 368 -4.45 -33.93 -1.72
C LEU A 368 -3.07 -34.37 -2.23
N GLY A 369 -2.60 -35.59 -1.92
CA GLY A 369 -1.24 -36.02 -2.27
C GLY A 369 -0.18 -35.38 -1.38
N HIS A 370 0.89 -34.83 -1.94
CA HIS A 370 1.96 -34.17 -1.19
C HIS A 370 2.00 -32.66 -1.42
N PHE A 371 1.96 -31.87 -0.36
CA PHE A 371 2.05 -30.41 -0.44
C PHE A 371 3.48 -29.90 -0.44
N LYS A 372 3.82 -29.08 -1.43
CA LYS A 372 5.15 -28.48 -1.56
C LYS A 372 5.09 -26.97 -1.72
N LEU A 373 5.77 -26.27 -0.81
CA LEU A 373 5.99 -24.83 -0.89
C LEU A 373 7.14 -24.56 -1.86
N VAL A 374 6.84 -24.00 -3.03
CA VAL A 374 7.84 -23.73 -4.08
C VAL A 374 8.66 -22.49 -3.77
N LYS A 375 7.99 -21.39 -3.41
CA LYS A 375 8.67 -20.16 -3.02
C LYS A 375 7.78 -19.21 -2.23
N GLU A 376 8.44 -18.30 -1.52
CA GLU A 376 7.84 -17.20 -0.78
C GLU A 376 8.51 -15.89 -1.23
N GLU A 377 7.71 -14.87 -1.54
CA GLU A 377 8.19 -13.57 -2.01
C GLU A 377 7.33 -12.39 -1.49
N SER A 378 7.92 -11.18 -1.46
CA SER A 378 7.17 -9.97 -1.14
C SER A 378 6.18 -9.65 -2.25
N SER A 379 4.89 -9.50 -1.93
CA SER A 379 3.88 -9.05 -2.90
C SER A 379 3.70 -7.54 -2.86
N SER A 380 3.65 -6.95 -1.67
CA SER A 380 3.55 -5.51 -1.45
C SER A 380 3.91 -5.19 0.01
N ALA A 381 3.85 -3.92 0.41
CA ALA A 381 4.16 -3.54 1.80
C ALA A 381 3.20 -4.27 2.77
N GLY A 382 3.74 -5.04 3.71
CA GLY A 382 2.96 -5.78 4.69
C GLY A 382 2.27 -7.05 4.15
N VAL A 383 2.54 -7.45 2.91
CA VAL A 383 1.90 -8.62 2.26
C VAL A 383 2.95 -9.52 1.63
N ARG A 384 2.93 -10.80 2.03
CA ARG A 384 3.78 -11.87 1.49
C ARG A 384 2.97 -12.78 0.57
N ARG A 385 3.65 -13.44 -0.35
CA ARG A 385 3.08 -14.35 -1.34
C ARG A 385 3.78 -15.69 -1.29
N ILE A 386 3.02 -16.76 -1.11
CA ILE A 386 3.49 -18.13 -1.31
C ILE A 386 3.03 -18.65 -2.66
N LYS A 387 3.91 -19.39 -3.34
CA LYS A 387 3.55 -20.28 -4.44
C LYS A 387 3.78 -21.72 -4.00
N ALA A 388 2.79 -22.57 -4.20
CA ALA A 388 2.82 -23.97 -3.82
C ALA A 388 2.17 -24.86 -4.90
N VAL A 389 2.46 -26.15 -4.83
CA VAL A 389 1.92 -27.20 -5.71
C VAL A 389 1.56 -28.44 -4.89
N LEU A 390 0.77 -29.33 -5.48
CA LEU A 390 0.52 -30.67 -4.98
C LEU A 390 1.23 -31.67 -5.91
N GLU A 391 1.97 -32.62 -5.33
CA GLU A 391 2.73 -33.68 -6.00
C GLU A 391 2.12 -35.08 -5.74
#